data_AF-A0A7W7LVW5-F1
#
_entry.id   AF-A0A7W7LVW5-F1
#
_cell.length_a   1.000
_cell.length_b   1.000
_cell.length_c   1.000
_cell.angle_alpha   90.00
_cell.angle_beta   90.00
_cell.angle_gamma   90.00
#
_symmetry.space_group_name_H-M   'P 1'
#
loop_
_entity.id
_entity.type
_entity.pdbx_description
1 polymer ?
#
loop_
_entity_poly.entity_id
_entity_poly.type
_entity_poly.pdbx_seq_one_letter_code
_entity_poly.pdbx_strand_id
1 'polypeptide(L)'
;MSGAYGGEGAGGAEHRRPEAARLREELLALGRSLDGPDGAADSESMVERVLGRILAEQVPVPVAEPPGAGARLRAVRSWARARWRSLVAGLCGLLTVLVLTPPVRAAVTDWFGFGGVEVRHDPSAVPSPGAEVPGCGRSVSLGEAERRAGFAPLVPRALGTPEAVAVSGLPRGRSLVTLCWREEGRTIRLDQFPARLDITFVKSVREQPEWLSPGGEDDGGGAPDPALWFPRPHLLSFWLVDADGHRFTREERTAGPTLLWTHAGAAGGGPAEGVTLRLEGTASKARALEIAEAVGGAGG
;
A
#
# COMPACT_ATOMS: atom_id res chain seq x y z
N MET A 1 23.79 45.07 30.37
CA MET A 1 24.11 44.83 31.80
C MET A 1 23.02 43.90 32.33
N SER A 2 23.30 42.59 32.39
CA SER A 2 23.74 41.83 33.58
C SER A 2 22.54 41.36 34.42
N GLY A 3 22.08 40.10 34.26
CA GLY A 3 22.17 39.04 35.29
C GLY A 3 20.80 38.86 35.97
N ALA A 4 20.32 37.70 36.45
CA ALA A 4 20.94 36.42 36.77
C ALA A 4 19.89 35.28 36.84
N TYR A 5 20.39 34.05 36.74
CA TYR A 5 19.74 32.76 36.94
C TYR A 5 19.34 32.48 38.41
N GLY A 6 18.31 31.66 38.61
CA GLY A 6 18.00 30.89 39.82
C GLY A 6 16.51 30.51 39.82
N GLY A 7 16.03 29.28 39.97
CA GLY A 7 16.61 28.05 40.50
C GLY A 7 15.55 27.41 41.41
N GLU A 8 14.59 26.68 40.83
CA GLU A 8 13.55 25.95 41.61
C GLU A 8 13.57 24.47 41.24
N GLY A 9 14.39 23.72 41.98
CA GLY A 9 14.51 22.28 41.90
C GLY A 9 15.05 21.72 43.21
N ALA A 10 14.35 21.96 44.33
CA ALA A 10 14.78 21.43 45.64
C ALA A 10 13.68 21.32 46.73
N GLY A 11 12.39 21.32 46.42
CA GLY A 11 11.34 21.30 47.46
C GLY A 11 10.90 19.93 48.00
N GLY A 12 11.20 18.82 47.30
CA GLY A 12 10.55 17.51 47.53
C GLY A 12 11.34 16.46 48.35
N ALA A 13 12.58 16.77 48.75
CA ALA A 13 13.46 15.81 49.44
C ALA A 13 13.57 16.07 50.96
N GLU A 14 13.40 17.31 51.40
CA GLU A 14 13.52 17.68 52.82
C GLU A 14 12.30 17.27 53.66
N HIS A 15 11.09 17.28 53.08
CA HIS A 15 9.86 16.89 53.78
C HIS A 15 9.68 15.38 54.02
N ARG A 16 10.38 14.51 53.27
CA ARG A 16 10.18 13.06 53.33
C ARG A 16 10.92 12.37 54.49
N ARG A 17 12.01 12.97 54.96
CA ARG A 17 12.81 12.48 56.11
C ARG A 17 12.10 12.63 57.47
N PRO A 18 11.46 13.77 57.80
CA PRO A 18 10.74 13.92 59.07
C PRO A 18 9.48 13.03 59.11
N GLU A 19 8.82 12.81 57.98
CA GLU A 19 7.65 11.91 57.89
C GLU A 19 8.04 10.44 58.16
N ALA A 20 9.17 9.99 57.62
CA ALA A 20 9.69 8.66 57.91
C ALA A 20 10.14 8.48 59.37
N ALA A 21 10.70 9.52 59.98
CA ALA A 21 11.08 9.50 61.40
C ALA A 21 9.84 9.43 62.31
N ARG A 22 8.80 10.21 61.99
CA ARG A 22 7.52 10.20 62.69
C ARG A 22 6.82 8.84 62.57
N LEU A 23 6.76 8.27 61.36
CA LEU A 23 6.16 6.96 61.14
C LEU A 23 6.88 5.87 61.93
N ARG A 24 8.21 5.94 62.02
CA ARG A 24 9.02 5.03 62.84
C ARG A 24 8.69 5.15 64.32
N GLU A 25 8.51 6.36 64.85
CA GLU A 25 8.10 6.55 66.25
C GLU A 25 6.67 6.05 66.50
N GLU A 26 5.74 6.29 65.59
CA GLU A 26 4.36 5.79 65.66
C GLU A 26 4.33 4.25 65.67
N LEU A 27 5.15 3.59 64.84
CA LEU A 27 5.27 2.12 64.82
C LEU A 27 5.90 1.57 66.10
N LEU A 28 6.90 2.26 66.67
CA LEU A 28 7.52 1.87 67.94
C LEU A 28 6.59 2.08 69.14
N ALA A 29 5.73 3.09 69.10
CA ALA A 29 4.67 3.29 70.09
C ALA A 29 3.59 2.21 69.97
N LEU A 30 3.20 1.86 68.74
CA LEU A 30 2.23 0.79 68.47
C LEU A 30 2.76 -0.56 68.97
N GLY A 31 4.01 -0.90 68.67
CA GLY A 31 4.64 -2.14 69.16
C GLY A 31 4.59 -2.25 70.68
N ARG A 32 4.89 -1.16 71.39
CA ARG A 32 4.80 -1.11 72.86
C ARG A 32 3.37 -1.16 73.40
N SER A 33 2.37 -0.76 72.62
CA SER A 33 0.95 -0.87 73.01
C SER A 33 0.36 -2.27 72.82
N LEU A 34 0.99 -3.09 71.96
CA LEU A 34 0.60 -4.48 71.73
C LEU A 34 1.12 -5.42 72.82
N ASP A 35 2.18 -5.01 73.54
CA ASP A 35 2.59 -5.64 74.79
C ASP A 35 1.65 -5.15 75.91
N GLY A 36 0.61 -5.93 76.21
CA GLY A 36 -0.41 -5.58 77.21
C GLY A 36 0.16 -5.36 78.63
N PRO A 37 -0.54 -4.62 79.51
CA PRO A 37 0.00 -4.11 80.78
C PRO A 37 0.14 -5.16 81.92
N ASP A 38 0.05 -6.46 81.63
CA ASP A 38 0.16 -7.51 82.65
C ASP A 38 1.43 -8.35 82.46
N GLY A 39 2.55 -7.81 82.93
CA GLY A 39 3.77 -8.56 83.23
C GLY A 39 3.58 -9.45 84.46
N ALA A 40 2.71 -10.46 84.38
CA ALA A 40 2.58 -11.50 85.38
C ALA A 40 3.32 -12.76 84.89
N ALA A 41 4.56 -12.91 85.39
CA ALA A 41 5.43 -14.08 85.61
C ALA A 41 5.24 -15.46 84.92
N ASP A 42 4.28 -15.70 84.01
CA ASP A 42 4.06 -17.02 83.37
C ASP A 42 3.33 -16.96 82.01
N SER A 43 3.28 -15.79 81.35
CA SER A 43 2.75 -15.66 79.98
C SER A 43 3.82 -15.15 79.02
N GLU A 44 4.26 -16.01 78.11
CA GLU A 44 5.23 -15.67 77.04
C GLU A 44 4.83 -14.38 76.31
N SER A 45 5.79 -13.46 76.21
CA SER A 45 5.65 -12.21 75.47
C SER A 45 5.34 -12.48 73.99
N MET A 46 4.66 -11.56 73.32
CA MET A 46 4.37 -11.68 71.88
C MET A 46 5.66 -11.87 71.06
N VAL A 47 6.76 -11.27 71.53
CA VAL A 47 8.11 -11.42 70.97
C VAL A 47 8.60 -12.87 71.10
N GLU A 48 8.46 -13.50 72.25
CA GLU A 48 8.84 -14.91 72.45
C GLU A 48 7.99 -15.86 71.61
N ARG A 49 6.68 -15.60 71.49
CA ARG A 49 5.80 -16.39 70.61
C ARG A 49 6.20 -16.30 69.14
N VAL A 50 6.60 -15.12 68.67
CA VAL A 50 7.07 -14.92 67.29
C VAL A 50 8.44 -15.56 67.08
N LEU A 51 9.37 -15.43 68.04
CA LEU A 51 10.68 -16.09 67.97
C LEU A 51 10.56 -17.61 68.02
N GLY A 52 9.71 -18.15 68.89
CA GLY A 52 9.39 -19.57 68.96
C GLY A 52 8.78 -20.08 67.64
N ARG A 53 7.89 -19.31 67.02
CA ARG A 53 7.34 -19.62 65.70
C ARG A 53 8.41 -19.64 64.61
N ILE A 54 9.29 -18.64 64.57
CA ILE A 54 10.37 -18.53 63.58
C ILE A 54 11.37 -19.70 63.71
N LEU A 55 11.71 -20.09 64.94
CA LEU A 55 12.58 -21.24 65.20
C LEU A 55 11.90 -22.57 64.87
N ALA A 56 10.60 -22.71 65.16
CA ALA A 56 9.84 -23.93 64.87
C ALA A 56 9.57 -24.12 63.37
N GLU A 57 9.40 -23.03 62.60
CA GLU A 57 9.06 -23.10 61.19
C GLU A 57 10.29 -23.19 60.25
N GLN A 58 11.53 -23.17 60.76
CA GLN A 58 12.77 -23.16 59.97
C GLN A 58 12.64 -22.34 58.68
N VAL A 59 12.14 -21.11 58.82
CA VAL A 59 11.98 -20.19 57.69
C VAL A 59 13.38 -19.87 57.17
N PRO A 60 13.70 -20.16 55.89
CA PRO A 60 15.01 -19.87 55.35
C PRO A 60 15.28 -18.37 55.47
N VAL A 61 16.30 -18.00 56.24
CA VAL A 61 16.80 -16.63 56.24
C VAL A 61 17.21 -16.32 54.80
N PRO A 62 16.68 -15.28 54.13
CA PRO A 62 17.14 -14.92 52.82
C PRO A 62 18.56 -14.38 52.98
N VAL A 63 19.54 -15.27 52.85
CA VAL A 63 20.92 -14.89 52.61
C VAL A 63 20.89 -14.12 51.30
N ALA A 64 21.28 -12.84 51.33
CA ALA A 64 21.48 -12.06 50.12
C ALA A 64 22.62 -12.71 49.32
N GLU A 65 22.28 -13.68 48.46
CA GLU A 65 23.22 -14.22 47.50
C GLU A 65 23.69 -13.06 46.60
N PRO A 66 25.02 -12.88 46.43
CA PRO A 66 25.52 -11.88 45.51
C PRO A 66 24.91 -12.18 44.13
N PRO A 67 24.32 -11.20 43.44
CA PRO A 67 23.57 -11.45 42.22
C PRO A 67 24.48 -12.13 41.20
N GLY A 68 24.23 -13.41 40.95
CA GLY A 68 24.97 -14.20 39.98
C GLY A 68 24.97 -13.52 38.62
N ALA A 69 26.02 -13.75 37.83
CA ALA A 69 26.23 -13.11 36.53
C ALA A 69 24.98 -13.14 35.62
N GLY A 70 24.15 -14.19 35.72
CA GLY A 70 22.87 -14.31 35.00
C GLY A 70 21.76 -13.33 35.41
N ALA A 71 21.72 -12.84 36.65
CA ALA A 71 20.75 -11.84 37.09
C ALA A 71 21.11 -10.45 36.54
N ARG A 72 22.40 -10.10 36.53
CA ARG A 72 22.92 -8.86 35.93
C ARG A 72 22.70 -8.85 34.41
N LEU A 73 22.94 -9.96 33.72
CA LEU A 73 22.66 -10.09 32.28
C LEU A 73 21.18 -9.95 31.92
N ARG A 74 20.27 -10.48 32.75
CA ARG A 74 18.82 -10.33 32.54
C ARG A 74 18.34 -8.90 32.74
N ALA A 75 18.88 -8.19 33.74
CA ALA A 75 18.60 -6.77 33.98
C ALA A 75 19.13 -5.87 32.85
N VAL A 76 20.32 -6.15 32.32
CA VAL A 76 20.88 -5.41 31.17
C VAL A 76 20.05 -5.68 29.90
N ARG A 77 19.60 -6.92 29.67
CA ARG A 77 18.74 -7.26 28.52
C ARG A 77 17.36 -6.63 28.62
N SER A 78 16.74 -6.55 29.80
CA SER A 78 15.44 -5.87 29.94
C SER A 78 15.57 -4.36 29.73
N TRP A 79 16.63 -3.74 30.24
CA TRP A 79 16.93 -2.33 30.02
C TRP A 79 17.24 -2.01 28.54
N ALA A 80 18.02 -2.85 27.87
CA ALA A 80 18.31 -2.73 26.45
C ALA A 80 17.05 -2.89 25.59
N ARG A 81 16.17 -3.86 25.91
CA ARG A 81 14.87 -4.00 25.23
C ARG A 81 13.95 -2.81 25.46
N ALA A 82 13.92 -2.24 26.67
CA ALA A 82 13.13 -1.05 26.95
C ALA A 82 13.62 0.15 26.13
N ARG A 83 14.94 0.38 26.07
CA ARG A 83 15.52 1.44 25.24
C ARG A 83 15.32 1.21 23.76
N TRP A 84 15.42 -0.04 23.29
CA TRP A 84 15.12 -0.39 21.90
C TRP A 84 13.66 -0.08 21.57
N ARG A 85 12.71 -0.43 22.44
CA ARG A 85 11.29 -0.10 22.23
C ARG A 85 11.06 1.41 22.15
N SER A 86 11.73 2.21 22.97
CA SER A 86 11.68 3.68 22.87
C SER A 86 12.30 4.21 21.58
N LEU A 87 13.42 3.63 21.11
CA LEU A 87 14.03 3.99 19.84
C LEU A 87 13.16 3.62 18.63
N VAL A 88 12.54 2.44 18.65
CA VAL A 88 11.60 2.01 17.61
C VAL A 88 10.34 2.86 17.63
N ALA A 89 9.79 3.17 18.81
CA ALA A 89 8.64 4.07 18.92
C ALA A 89 8.98 5.49 18.42
N GLY A 90 10.17 6.00 18.75
CA GLY A 90 10.67 7.28 18.24
C GLY A 90 10.89 7.27 16.72
N LEU A 91 11.46 6.19 16.18
CA LEU A 91 11.66 6.01 14.74
C LEU A 91 10.31 5.89 14.00
N CYS A 92 9.37 5.10 14.52
CA CYS A 92 8.02 5.01 13.97
C CYS A 92 7.28 6.34 14.04
N GLY A 93 7.40 7.07 15.15
CA GLY A 93 6.86 8.43 15.29
C GLY A 93 7.47 9.39 14.28
N LEU A 94 8.80 9.37 14.12
CA LEU A 94 9.51 10.19 13.14
C LEU A 94 9.09 9.86 11.72
N LEU A 95 9.01 8.57 11.36
CA LEU A 95 8.54 8.12 10.04
C LEU A 95 7.08 8.53 9.80
N THR A 96 6.22 8.44 10.81
CA THR A 96 4.83 8.86 10.74
C THR A 96 4.73 10.36 10.48
N VAL A 97 5.49 11.17 11.22
CA VAL A 97 5.60 12.63 11.00
C VAL A 97 6.12 12.92 9.60
N LEU A 98 7.18 12.23 9.14
CA LEU A 98 7.76 12.42 7.81
C LEU A 98 6.74 12.17 6.68
N VAL A 99 5.92 11.12 6.82
CA VAL A 99 4.85 10.76 5.89
C VAL A 99 3.70 11.78 5.91
N LEU A 100 3.39 12.35 7.08
CA LEU A 100 2.31 13.32 7.27
C LEU A 100 2.73 14.77 6.97
N THR A 101 4.03 15.09 6.95
CA THR A 101 4.52 16.42 6.58
C THR A 101 4.62 16.59 5.05
N PRO A 102 3.88 17.54 4.44
CA PRO A 102 3.84 17.76 2.99
C PRO A 102 5.18 17.94 2.23
N PRO A 103 6.24 18.59 2.77
CA PRO A 103 7.42 18.92 1.97
C PRO A 103 8.29 17.73 1.57
N VAL A 104 8.18 16.56 2.21
CA VAL A 104 9.04 15.40 1.88
C VAL A 104 8.45 14.53 0.74
N ARG A 105 7.14 14.65 0.44
CA ARG A 105 6.56 14.02 -0.77
C ARG A 105 7.08 14.66 -2.07
N ALA A 106 7.57 15.90 -2.03
CA ALA A 106 8.08 16.60 -3.22
C ALA A 106 9.53 16.19 -3.57
N ALA A 107 10.37 15.88 -2.59
CA ALA A 107 11.79 15.62 -2.85
C ALA A 107 12.09 14.24 -3.48
N VAL A 108 11.17 13.27 -3.37
CA VAL A 108 11.34 11.95 -4.02
C VAL A 108 10.85 11.97 -5.46
N THR A 109 9.98 12.91 -5.84
CA THR A 109 9.55 13.11 -7.23
C THR A 109 10.60 13.82 -8.08
N ASP A 110 11.50 14.59 -7.45
CA ASP A 110 12.50 15.40 -8.16
C ASP A 110 13.76 14.61 -8.60
N TRP A 111 13.87 13.32 -8.27
CA TRP A 111 14.98 12.49 -8.78
C TRP A 111 14.85 12.25 -10.30
N PHE A 112 13.66 12.36 -10.87
CA PHE A 112 13.46 12.32 -12.32
C PHE A 112 13.59 13.72 -12.94
N GLY A 113 14.75 14.32 -12.74
CA GLY A 113 15.20 15.52 -13.45
C GLY A 113 15.39 15.22 -14.94
N PHE A 114 14.29 15.24 -15.70
CA PHE A 114 14.29 15.74 -17.07
C PHE A 114 13.84 17.19 -17.00
N GLY A 115 14.71 18.12 -17.38
CA GLY A 115 14.41 19.54 -17.33
C GLY A 115 13.09 19.89 -18.02
N GLY A 116 12.22 20.59 -17.28
CA GLY A 116 11.27 21.52 -17.88
C GLY A 116 9.86 21.02 -18.21
N VAL A 117 9.41 19.87 -17.70
CA VAL A 117 7.97 19.52 -17.80
C VAL A 117 7.47 19.03 -16.44
N GLU A 118 6.94 19.96 -15.64
CA GLU A 118 6.13 19.60 -14.48
C GLU A 118 4.76 19.13 -15.00
N VAL A 119 4.62 17.82 -15.24
CA VAL A 119 3.31 17.22 -15.52
C VAL A 119 2.53 17.21 -14.21
N ARG A 120 1.79 18.29 -13.95
CA ARG A 120 0.82 18.34 -12.85
C ARG A 120 -0.30 17.34 -13.16
N HIS A 121 -0.17 16.14 -12.62
CA HIS A 121 -1.24 15.16 -12.61
C HIS A 121 -2.31 15.62 -11.61
N ASP A 122 -3.35 16.29 -12.10
CA ASP A 122 -4.52 16.62 -11.29
C ASP A 122 -5.58 15.50 -11.41
N PRO A 123 -5.67 14.56 -10.46
CA PRO A 123 -6.63 13.47 -10.51
C PRO A 123 -8.09 13.95 -10.43
N SER A 124 -8.34 15.23 -10.13
CA SER A 124 -9.67 15.83 -10.08
C SER A 124 -10.11 16.49 -11.40
N ALA A 125 -9.19 16.72 -12.33
CA ALA A 125 -9.52 17.33 -13.62
C ALA A 125 -10.39 16.37 -14.44
N VAL A 126 -11.62 16.78 -14.72
CA VAL A 126 -12.53 16.09 -15.65
C VAL A 126 -12.04 16.33 -17.09
N PRO A 127 -12.04 15.33 -17.98
CA PRO A 127 -11.70 15.56 -19.39
C PRO A 127 -12.55 16.68 -19.99
N SER A 128 -11.91 17.61 -20.71
CA SER A 128 -12.61 18.73 -21.33
C SER A 128 -13.57 18.22 -22.41
N PRO A 129 -14.79 18.79 -22.52
CA PRO A 129 -15.65 18.57 -23.68
C PRO A 129 -14.88 18.90 -24.96
N GLY A 130 -14.79 17.95 -25.90
CA GLY A 130 -14.06 18.12 -27.16
C GLY A 130 -12.58 17.73 -27.12
N ALA A 131 -12.12 17.01 -26.10
CA ALA A 131 -10.80 16.39 -26.13
C ALA A 131 -10.66 15.48 -27.37
N GLU A 132 -9.55 15.63 -28.09
CA GLU A 132 -9.26 14.82 -29.27
C GLU A 132 -8.51 13.54 -28.87
N VAL A 133 -8.77 12.45 -29.60
CA VAL A 133 -8.05 11.18 -29.43
C VAL A 133 -6.59 11.40 -29.81
N PRO A 134 -5.63 11.12 -28.92
CA PRO A 134 -4.22 11.32 -29.20
C PRO A 134 -3.75 10.36 -30.29
N GLY A 135 -2.99 10.89 -31.26
CA GLY A 135 -2.32 10.06 -32.26
C GLY A 135 -1.22 9.16 -31.68
N CYS A 136 -0.69 8.26 -32.51
CA CYS A 136 0.33 7.28 -32.11
C CYS A 136 1.75 7.87 -32.03
N GLY A 137 1.98 9.08 -32.54
CA GLY A 137 3.32 9.66 -32.60
C GLY A 137 4.21 8.99 -33.65
N ARG A 138 5.47 8.67 -33.30
CA ARG A 138 6.45 8.09 -34.22
C ARG A 138 6.10 6.62 -34.53
N SER A 139 5.86 6.35 -35.81
CA SER A 139 5.49 5.03 -36.29
C SER A 139 6.69 4.07 -36.43
N VAL A 140 6.45 2.78 -36.18
CA VAL A 140 7.32 1.63 -36.51
C VAL A 140 6.55 0.62 -37.38
N SER A 141 7.23 -0.36 -37.98
CA SER A 141 6.54 -1.46 -38.66
C SER A 141 5.88 -2.44 -37.66
N LEU A 142 4.83 -3.16 -38.07
CA LEU A 142 4.20 -4.20 -37.24
C LEU A 142 5.18 -5.25 -36.73
N GLY A 143 6.09 -5.76 -37.58
CA GLY A 143 7.09 -6.76 -37.16
C GLY A 143 8.15 -6.21 -36.20
N GLU A 144 8.45 -4.91 -36.26
CA GLU A 144 9.29 -4.26 -35.24
C GLU A 144 8.53 -4.08 -33.92
N ALA A 145 7.23 -3.77 -34.01
CA ALA A 145 6.38 -3.70 -32.83
C ALA A 145 6.27 -5.07 -32.14
N GLU A 146 6.10 -6.15 -32.90
CA GLU A 146 6.11 -7.52 -32.38
C GLU A 146 7.39 -7.85 -31.64
N ARG A 147 8.56 -7.60 -32.26
CA ARG A 147 9.86 -7.85 -31.63
C ARG A 147 10.05 -7.07 -30.33
N ARG A 148 9.59 -5.82 -30.27
CA ARG A 148 9.72 -4.97 -29.08
C ARG A 148 8.71 -5.31 -27.99
N ALA A 149 7.50 -5.69 -28.38
CA ALA A 149 6.40 -5.94 -27.46
C ALA A 149 6.39 -7.38 -26.94
N GLY A 150 7.01 -8.31 -27.66
CA GLY A 150 7.02 -9.74 -27.33
C GLY A 150 5.75 -10.49 -27.75
N PHE A 151 4.85 -9.85 -28.51
CA PHE A 151 3.64 -10.47 -29.06
C PHE A 151 3.25 -9.82 -30.39
N ALA A 152 2.61 -10.58 -31.27
CA ALA A 152 2.13 -10.06 -32.55
C ALA A 152 0.96 -9.07 -32.32
N PRO A 153 1.06 -7.80 -32.77
CA PRO A 153 -0.03 -6.85 -32.64
C PRO A 153 -1.31 -7.35 -33.33
N LEU A 154 -2.43 -7.23 -32.63
CA LEU A 154 -3.75 -7.58 -33.13
C LEU A 154 -4.30 -6.46 -34.01
N VAL A 155 -4.63 -6.75 -35.27
CA VAL A 155 -5.10 -5.74 -36.23
C VAL A 155 -6.54 -6.06 -36.60
N PRO A 156 -7.52 -5.19 -36.24
CA PRO A 156 -8.90 -5.39 -36.67
C PRO A 156 -9.03 -5.33 -38.18
N ARG A 157 -9.55 -6.39 -38.80
CA ARG A 157 -9.72 -6.45 -40.26
C ARG A 157 -10.67 -5.36 -40.78
N ALA A 158 -11.65 -4.95 -39.96
CA ALA A 158 -12.59 -3.88 -40.27
C ALA A 158 -11.95 -2.48 -40.42
N LEU A 159 -10.71 -2.29 -39.95
CA LEU A 159 -9.95 -1.04 -40.09
C LEU A 159 -8.81 -1.13 -41.11
N GLY A 160 -8.45 -2.33 -41.56
CA GLY A 160 -7.33 -2.54 -42.48
C GLY A 160 -5.97 -2.18 -41.86
N THR A 161 -5.03 -1.75 -42.70
CA THR A 161 -3.65 -1.46 -42.26
C THR A 161 -3.60 -0.16 -41.44
N PRO A 162 -2.98 -0.17 -40.24
CA PRO A 162 -2.83 1.05 -39.44
C PRO A 162 -1.91 2.06 -40.13
N GLU A 163 -2.24 3.35 -40.02
CA GLU A 163 -1.41 4.46 -40.49
C GLU A 163 -0.16 4.63 -39.62
N ALA A 164 -0.29 4.30 -38.33
CA ALA A 164 0.82 4.38 -37.39
C ALA A 164 0.75 3.26 -36.35
N VAL A 165 1.93 2.74 -36.00
CA VAL A 165 2.14 1.75 -34.94
C VAL A 165 3.19 2.28 -33.99
N ALA A 166 2.91 2.28 -32.70
CA ALA A 166 3.86 2.69 -31.67
C ALA A 166 3.99 1.61 -30.60
N VAL A 167 5.19 1.51 -30.02
CA VAL A 167 5.43 0.69 -28.83
C VAL A 167 6.00 1.57 -27.76
N SER A 168 5.40 1.52 -26.58
CA SER A 168 5.87 2.24 -25.39
C SER A 168 6.16 1.26 -24.26
N GLY A 169 7.19 1.58 -23.48
CA GLY A 169 7.55 0.81 -22.29
C GLY A 169 6.64 1.19 -21.12
N LEU A 170 6.21 0.17 -20.39
CA LEU A 170 5.52 0.27 -19.11
C LEU A 170 6.46 -0.19 -17.98
N PRO A 171 6.20 0.19 -16.71
CA PRO A 171 7.02 -0.25 -15.58
C PRO A 171 7.15 -1.78 -15.53
N ARG A 172 8.26 -2.29 -15.00
CA ARG A 172 8.57 -3.73 -14.93
C ARG A 172 8.75 -4.41 -16.30
N GLY A 173 9.25 -3.68 -17.29
CA GLY A 173 9.58 -4.26 -18.60
C GLY A 173 8.38 -4.66 -19.45
N ARG A 174 7.17 -4.23 -19.08
CA ARG A 174 5.95 -4.46 -19.87
C ARG A 174 5.92 -3.52 -21.06
N SER A 175 5.11 -3.85 -22.06
CA SER A 175 4.96 -3.06 -23.27
C SER A 175 3.50 -2.73 -23.54
N LEU A 176 3.26 -1.58 -24.17
CA LEU A 176 1.99 -1.15 -24.72
C LEU A 176 2.16 -0.93 -26.21
N VAL A 177 1.35 -1.61 -27.02
CA VAL A 177 1.28 -1.38 -28.47
C VAL A 177 0.08 -0.49 -28.77
N THR A 178 0.29 0.60 -29.50
CA THR A 178 -0.78 1.49 -29.96
C THR A 178 -0.84 1.45 -31.48
N LEU A 179 -2.03 1.22 -32.03
CA LEU A 179 -2.33 1.32 -33.46
C LEU A 179 -3.28 2.50 -33.72
N CYS A 180 -3.04 3.25 -34.80
CA CYS A 180 -3.88 4.38 -35.18
C CYS A 180 -4.31 4.34 -36.64
N TRP A 181 -5.54 4.77 -36.88
CA TRP A 181 -6.14 4.97 -38.20
C TRP A 181 -6.82 6.34 -38.26
N ARG A 182 -7.14 6.80 -39.48
CA ARG A 182 -8.11 7.87 -39.70
C ARG A 182 -9.37 7.33 -40.33
N GLU A 183 -10.51 7.69 -39.75
CA GLU A 183 -11.84 7.42 -40.29
C GLU A 183 -12.65 8.70 -40.23
N GLU A 184 -13.11 9.21 -41.37
CA GLU A 184 -13.89 10.45 -41.47
C GLU A 184 -13.23 11.66 -40.77
N GLY A 185 -11.92 11.78 -40.88
CA GLY A 185 -11.12 12.85 -40.25
C GLY A 185 -10.84 12.66 -38.76
N ARG A 186 -11.41 11.64 -38.11
CA ARG A 186 -11.18 11.31 -36.69
C ARG A 186 -10.06 10.28 -36.54
N THR A 187 -9.29 10.40 -35.48
CA THR A 187 -8.32 9.37 -35.09
C THR A 187 -9.05 8.23 -34.41
N ILE A 188 -8.91 7.02 -34.93
CA ILE A 188 -9.23 5.79 -34.20
C ILE A 188 -7.93 5.27 -33.59
N ARG A 189 -7.95 5.02 -32.28
CA ARG A 189 -6.80 4.53 -31.52
C ARG A 189 -7.13 3.21 -30.85
N LEU A 190 -6.30 2.20 -31.06
CA LEU A 190 -6.37 0.91 -30.39
C LEU A 190 -5.10 0.68 -29.56
N ASP A 191 -5.25 0.64 -28.25
CA ASP A 191 -4.20 0.30 -27.30
C ASP A 191 -4.28 -1.19 -26.92
N GLN A 192 -3.14 -1.89 -26.92
CA GLN A 192 -3.04 -3.32 -26.65
C GLN A 192 -2.08 -3.58 -25.50
N PHE A 193 -2.56 -4.31 -24.51
CA PHE A 193 -1.81 -4.72 -23.32
C PHE A 193 -1.69 -6.25 -23.33
N PRO A 194 -0.46 -6.82 -23.31
CA PRO A 194 -0.25 -8.26 -23.15
C PRO A 194 -0.50 -8.66 -21.68
N ALA A 195 -1.75 -8.52 -21.26
CA ALA A 195 -2.24 -8.73 -19.91
C ALA A 195 -3.76 -8.90 -19.98
N ARG A 196 -4.31 -9.71 -19.08
CA ARG A 196 -5.76 -9.92 -18.94
C ARG A 196 -6.39 -8.79 -18.14
N LEU A 197 -7.62 -8.45 -18.47
CA LEU A 197 -8.41 -7.49 -17.72
C LEU A 197 -8.93 -8.13 -16.43
N ASP A 198 -8.60 -7.55 -15.27
CA ASP A 198 -9.24 -7.92 -14.00
C ASP A 198 -10.57 -7.16 -13.89
N ILE A 199 -11.63 -7.79 -14.37
CA ILE A 199 -12.98 -7.23 -14.46
C ILE A 199 -13.52 -6.67 -13.14
N THR A 200 -12.96 -7.06 -11.99
CA THR A 200 -13.42 -6.57 -10.69
C THR A 200 -13.18 -5.07 -10.49
N PHE A 201 -12.33 -4.44 -11.33
CA PHE A 201 -12.07 -3.00 -11.30
C PHE A 201 -13.33 -2.15 -11.49
N VAL A 202 -14.35 -2.66 -12.21
CA VAL A 202 -15.62 -1.95 -12.47
C VAL A 202 -16.39 -1.57 -11.19
N LYS A 203 -16.09 -2.25 -10.08
CA LYS A 203 -16.65 -1.90 -8.76
C LYS A 203 -16.10 -0.59 -8.19
N SER A 204 -14.99 -0.10 -8.75
CA SER A 204 -14.26 1.07 -8.28
C SER A 204 -14.37 2.29 -9.21
N VAL A 205 -14.90 2.11 -10.42
CA VAL A 205 -15.03 3.21 -11.39
C VAL A 205 -16.23 4.09 -11.06
N ARG A 206 -16.07 5.41 -11.28
CA ARG A 206 -17.16 6.38 -11.14
C ARG A 206 -18.16 6.29 -12.28
N GLU A 207 -17.66 6.12 -13.49
CA GLU A 207 -18.46 5.93 -14.69
C GLU A 207 -18.65 4.44 -14.92
N GLN A 208 -19.88 3.95 -14.73
CA GLN A 208 -20.19 2.54 -14.90
C GLN A 208 -20.29 2.21 -16.40
N PRO A 209 -19.67 1.10 -16.86
CA PRO A 209 -19.78 0.69 -18.25
C PRO A 209 -21.13 0.04 -18.54
N GLU A 210 -21.52 0.10 -19.81
CA GLU A 210 -22.46 -0.86 -20.38
C GLU A 210 -21.72 -2.17 -20.65
N TRP A 211 -22.28 -3.27 -20.19
CA TRP A 211 -21.73 -4.62 -20.39
C TRP A 211 -22.22 -5.15 -21.72
N LEU A 212 -21.29 -5.58 -22.57
CA LEU A 212 -21.54 -6.08 -23.92
C LEU A 212 -20.89 -7.45 -24.07
N SER A 213 -21.45 -8.28 -24.96
CA SER A 213 -20.86 -9.57 -25.33
C SER A 213 -20.33 -9.45 -26.76
N PRO A 214 -19.01 -9.34 -26.97
CA PRO A 214 -18.43 -9.40 -28.31
C PRO A 214 -18.47 -10.85 -28.79
N GLY A 215 -19.28 -11.13 -29.80
CA GLY A 215 -19.60 -12.49 -30.23
C GLY A 215 -20.92 -12.99 -29.62
N GLY A 216 -21.88 -13.30 -30.47
CA GLY A 216 -23.14 -13.95 -30.09
C GLY A 216 -22.91 -15.30 -29.41
N GLU A 217 -23.94 -15.82 -28.75
CA GLU A 217 -23.96 -17.11 -28.05
C GLU A 217 -23.15 -18.19 -28.78
N ASP A 218 -21.94 -18.49 -28.26
CA ASP A 218 -21.16 -19.62 -28.75
C ASP A 218 -21.53 -20.87 -27.94
N ASP A 219 -21.96 -21.89 -28.69
CA ASP A 219 -22.37 -23.21 -28.27
C ASP A 219 -21.13 -23.99 -27.77
N GLY A 220 -20.82 -23.83 -26.48
CA GLY A 220 -20.04 -24.83 -25.75
C GLY A 220 -18.67 -24.37 -25.27
N GLY A 221 -18.59 -24.04 -23.98
CA GLY A 221 -17.34 -24.13 -23.23
C GLY A 221 -16.89 -22.90 -22.45
N GLY A 222 -17.78 -21.93 -22.19
CA GLY A 222 -17.50 -20.80 -21.29
C GLY A 222 -18.12 -19.50 -21.80
N ALA A 223 -18.62 -18.66 -20.89
CA ALA A 223 -19.08 -17.33 -21.29
C ALA A 223 -17.87 -16.49 -21.76
N PRO A 224 -17.94 -15.81 -22.93
CA PRO A 224 -16.87 -14.93 -23.37
C PRO A 224 -16.62 -13.82 -22.33
N ASP A 225 -15.37 -13.36 -22.22
CA ASP A 225 -15.05 -12.19 -21.40
C ASP A 225 -15.86 -10.98 -21.92
N PRO A 226 -16.59 -10.28 -21.05
CA PRO A 226 -17.45 -9.18 -21.49
C PRO A 226 -16.62 -8.01 -22.01
N ALA A 227 -17.15 -7.32 -23.03
CA ALA A 227 -16.69 -6.00 -23.43
C ALA A 227 -17.39 -4.92 -22.60
N LEU A 228 -16.64 -3.87 -22.27
CA LEU A 228 -17.10 -2.77 -21.43
C LEU A 228 -17.12 -1.49 -22.24
N TRP A 229 -18.30 -0.93 -22.42
CA TRP A 229 -18.49 0.32 -23.12
C TRP A 229 -18.70 1.48 -22.16
N PHE A 230 -17.82 2.46 -22.24
CA PHE A 230 -17.91 3.70 -21.49
C PHE A 230 -18.35 4.82 -22.43
N PRO A 231 -19.59 5.32 -22.34
CA PRO A 231 -20.14 6.27 -23.32
C PRO A 231 -19.60 7.70 -23.16
N ARG A 232 -18.97 8.02 -22.02
CA ARG A 232 -18.54 9.38 -21.68
C ARG A 232 -17.04 9.45 -21.43
N PRO A 233 -16.38 10.56 -21.79
CA PRO A 233 -14.98 10.77 -21.44
C PRO A 233 -14.82 10.87 -19.92
N HIS A 234 -13.85 10.15 -19.36
CA HIS A 234 -13.55 10.13 -17.93
C HIS A 234 -12.11 9.71 -17.67
N LEU A 235 -11.67 9.77 -16.41
CA LEU A 235 -10.43 9.12 -16.00
C LEU A 235 -10.72 7.62 -15.82
N LEU A 236 -10.34 6.82 -16.80
CA LEU A 236 -10.49 5.37 -16.79
C LEU A 236 -9.32 4.75 -16.01
N SER A 237 -9.61 4.25 -14.81
CA SER A 237 -8.67 3.46 -13.99
C SER A 237 -9.09 1.99 -14.05
N PHE A 238 -8.24 1.14 -14.62
CA PHE A 238 -8.52 -0.28 -14.82
C PHE A 238 -7.35 -1.15 -14.40
N TRP A 239 -7.66 -2.40 -14.04
CA TRP A 239 -6.68 -3.34 -13.52
C TRP A 239 -6.38 -4.43 -14.54
N LEU A 240 -5.09 -4.72 -14.67
CA LEU A 240 -4.55 -5.71 -15.57
C LEU A 240 -3.76 -6.75 -14.78
N VAL A 241 -3.75 -8.00 -15.26
CA VAL A 241 -2.97 -9.10 -14.71
C VAL A 241 -2.07 -9.62 -15.82
N ASP A 242 -0.76 -9.49 -15.64
CA ASP A 242 0.22 -9.99 -16.61
C ASP A 242 0.40 -11.51 -16.54
N ALA A 243 1.24 -12.05 -17.43
CA ALA A 243 1.59 -13.46 -17.55
C ALA A 243 2.07 -14.07 -16.22
N ASP A 244 2.84 -13.31 -15.43
CA ASP A 244 3.36 -13.72 -14.13
C ASP A 244 2.29 -13.68 -13.01
N GLY A 245 1.07 -13.26 -13.34
CA GLY A 245 -0.03 -13.09 -12.39
C GLY A 245 0.07 -11.80 -11.57
N HIS A 246 0.97 -10.88 -11.92
CA HIS A 246 1.08 -9.61 -11.22
C HIS A 246 -0.03 -8.66 -11.67
N ARG A 247 -0.83 -8.24 -10.70
CA ARG A 247 -1.83 -7.20 -10.91
C ARG A 247 -1.19 -5.81 -10.93
N PHE A 248 -1.66 -4.95 -11.84
CA PHE A 248 -1.28 -3.55 -11.92
C PHE A 248 -2.40 -2.67 -12.45
N THR A 249 -2.28 -1.38 -12.19
CA THR A 249 -3.29 -0.38 -12.58
C THR A 249 -2.81 0.43 -13.79
N ARG A 250 -3.74 0.76 -14.68
CA ARG A 250 -3.60 1.78 -15.72
C ARG A 250 -4.62 2.88 -15.46
N GLU A 251 -4.18 4.13 -15.63
CA GLU A 251 -5.05 5.31 -15.51
C GLU A 251 -4.89 6.15 -16.77
N GLU A 252 -6.01 6.44 -17.42
CA GLU A 252 -6.04 7.02 -18.75
C GLU A 252 -7.15 8.05 -18.84
N ARG A 253 -6.84 9.25 -19.34
CA ARG A 253 -7.85 10.26 -19.63
C ARG A 253 -8.41 9.96 -21.00
N THR A 254 -9.65 9.49 -21.05
CA THR A 254 -10.28 9.18 -22.33
C THR A 254 -10.76 10.46 -23.00
N ALA A 255 -10.62 10.50 -24.33
CA ALA A 255 -11.05 11.63 -25.14
C ALA A 255 -12.56 11.59 -25.43
N GLY A 256 -13.16 10.41 -25.34
CA GLY A 256 -14.58 10.20 -25.65
C GLY A 256 -15.06 8.80 -25.29
N PRO A 257 -16.08 8.29 -26.01
CA PRO A 257 -16.55 6.93 -25.82
C PRO A 257 -15.42 5.91 -26.02
N THR A 258 -15.35 4.93 -25.12
CA THR A 258 -14.25 3.97 -25.04
C THR A 258 -14.79 2.55 -24.90
N LEU A 259 -14.28 1.62 -25.71
CA LEU A 259 -14.53 0.19 -25.56
C LEU A 259 -13.29 -0.49 -24.95
N LEU A 260 -13.48 -1.33 -23.92
CA LEU A 260 -12.43 -2.10 -23.27
C LEU A 260 -12.83 -3.59 -23.26
N TRP A 261 -11.99 -4.48 -23.77
CA TRP A 261 -12.29 -5.93 -23.81
C TRP A 261 -11.00 -6.76 -23.81
N THR A 262 -11.13 -8.05 -23.52
CA THR A 262 -10.01 -8.99 -23.64
C THR A 262 -10.21 -9.82 -24.91
N HIS A 263 -9.17 -9.93 -25.74
CA HIS A 263 -9.11 -10.92 -26.81
C HIS A 263 -8.33 -12.13 -26.32
N ALA A 264 -8.93 -13.32 -26.42
CA ALA A 264 -8.23 -14.57 -26.15
C ALA A 264 -7.14 -14.76 -27.20
N GLY A 265 -5.87 -14.83 -26.78
CA GLY A 265 -4.76 -14.96 -27.71
C GLY A 265 -4.78 -16.32 -28.43
N ALA A 266 -4.72 -16.29 -29.76
CA ALA A 266 -4.22 -17.43 -30.55
C ALA A 266 -2.68 -17.39 -30.52
N ALA A 267 -2.07 -17.80 -29.42
CA ALA A 267 -0.62 -17.95 -29.34
C ALA A 267 -0.27 -19.40 -28.97
N GLY A 268 0.37 -20.09 -29.91
CA GLY A 268 0.79 -21.47 -29.74
C GLY A 268 1.62 -21.67 -28.47
N GLY A 269 1.20 -22.64 -27.65
CA GLY A 269 2.09 -23.39 -26.75
C GLY A 269 2.35 -22.84 -25.34
N GLY A 270 1.54 -21.93 -24.81
CA GLY A 270 1.61 -21.46 -23.42
C GLY A 270 0.22 -21.15 -22.84
N PRO A 271 0.07 -20.95 -21.50
CA PRO A 271 -1.23 -20.80 -20.85
C PRO A 271 -1.96 -19.52 -21.30
N ALA A 272 -2.73 -19.61 -22.39
CA ALA A 272 -3.75 -18.66 -22.87
C ALA A 272 -3.66 -17.24 -22.27
N GLU A 273 -2.61 -16.50 -22.63
CA GLU A 273 -2.41 -15.13 -22.16
C GLU A 273 -3.25 -14.19 -23.03
N GLY A 274 -4.41 -13.78 -22.53
CA GLY A 274 -5.29 -12.83 -23.22
C GLY A 274 -4.65 -11.44 -23.36
N VAL A 275 -5.03 -10.72 -24.42
CA VAL A 275 -4.61 -9.33 -24.68
C VAL A 275 -5.76 -8.40 -24.37
N THR A 276 -5.58 -7.45 -23.46
CA THR A 276 -6.58 -6.40 -23.22
C THR A 276 -6.46 -5.32 -24.28
N LEU A 277 -7.59 -4.93 -24.85
CA LEU A 277 -7.73 -3.97 -25.93
C LEU A 277 -8.57 -2.79 -25.47
N ARG A 278 -8.09 -1.56 -25.72
CA ARG A 278 -8.82 -0.31 -25.49
C ARG A 278 -8.96 0.46 -26.79
N LEU A 279 -10.20 0.72 -27.21
CA LEU A 279 -10.53 1.42 -28.44
C LEU A 279 -11.17 2.77 -28.14
N GLU A 280 -10.64 3.83 -28.76
CA GLU A 280 -11.17 5.20 -28.70
C GLU A 280 -11.31 5.79 -30.10
N GLY A 281 -12.24 6.75 -30.24
CA GLY A 281 -12.39 7.55 -31.46
C GLY A 281 -13.37 7.03 -32.50
N THR A 282 -14.14 5.98 -32.18
CA THR A 282 -15.16 5.42 -33.08
C THR A 282 -16.41 6.31 -33.13
N ALA A 283 -17.08 6.30 -34.28
CA ALA A 283 -18.29 7.10 -34.50
C ALA A 283 -19.49 6.69 -33.62
N SER A 284 -19.55 5.41 -33.24
CA SER A 284 -20.66 4.84 -32.47
C SER A 284 -20.24 3.60 -31.70
N LYS A 285 -21.07 3.18 -30.74
CA LYS A 285 -20.95 1.90 -30.03
C LYS A 285 -21.00 0.71 -30.99
N ALA A 286 -21.90 0.75 -31.98
CA ALA A 286 -22.04 -0.32 -32.96
C ALA A 286 -20.76 -0.49 -33.79
N ARG A 287 -20.16 0.62 -34.23
CA ARG A 287 -18.87 0.60 -34.94
C ARG A 287 -17.74 0.05 -34.05
N ALA A 288 -17.72 0.41 -32.77
CA ALA A 288 -16.74 -0.12 -31.83
C ALA A 288 -16.84 -1.65 -31.67
N LEU A 289 -18.07 -2.19 -31.59
CA LEU A 289 -18.31 -3.62 -31.53
C LEU A 289 -17.90 -4.34 -32.81
N GLU A 290 -18.25 -3.81 -33.98
CA GLU A 290 -17.83 -4.36 -35.28
C GLU A 290 -16.30 -4.47 -35.37
N ILE A 291 -15.58 -3.44 -34.91
CA ILE A 291 -14.12 -3.44 -34.85
C ILE A 291 -13.62 -4.51 -33.88
N ALA A 292 -14.23 -4.66 -32.70
CA ALA A 292 -13.84 -5.65 -31.70
C ALA A 292 -14.03 -7.09 -32.19
N GLU A 293 -15.12 -7.37 -32.91
CA GLU A 293 -15.40 -8.67 -33.52
C GLU A 293 -14.45 -9.00 -34.68
N ALA A 294 -13.92 -7.98 -35.35
CA ALA A 294 -13.00 -8.14 -36.48
C ALA A 294 -11.53 -8.32 -36.06
N VAL A 295 -11.22 -8.37 -34.76
CA VAL A 295 -9.85 -8.53 -34.24
C VAL A 295 -9.31 -9.92 -34.58
N GLY A 296 -8.12 -9.96 -35.19
CA GLY A 296 -7.33 -11.17 -35.37
C GLY A 296 -5.84 -10.86 -35.33
N GLY A 297 -5.01 -11.90 -35.23
CA GLY A 297 -3.56 -11.76 -35.37
C GLY A 297 -3.19 -11.31 -36.78
N ALA A 298 -2.24 -10.38 -36.90
CA ALA A 298 -1.64 -10.02 -38.18
C ALA A 298 -0.74 -11.17 -38.66
N GLY A 299 -1.34 -12.27 -39.15
CA GLY A 299 -0.62 -13.45 -39.63
C GLY A 299 -1.19 -13.96 -40.95
N GLY A 300 -0.50 -13.65 -42.06
CA GLY A 300 -0.76 -14.15 -43.41
C GLY A 300 -0.69 -13.06 -44.47
#